data_AF-A0A1W1EBJ8-F1
#
_entry.id   AF-A0A1W1EBJ8-F1
#
_cell.length_a   1.000
_cell.length_b   1.000
_cell.length_c   1.000
_cell.angle_alpha   90.00
_cell.angle_beta   90.00
_cell.angle_gamma   90.00
#
_symmetry.space_group_name_H-M   'P 1'
#
loop_
_entity.id
_entity.type
_entity.pdbx_description
1 polymer ?
#
loop_
_entity_poly.entity_id
_entity_poly.type
_entity_poly.pdbx_seq_one_letter_code
_entity_poly.pdbx_strand_id
1 'polypeptide(L)' 'MFEKIEKVIKEIETSENIDTESKPLIIEKIKEWRSEDSAISEISVKLENWWIEVEPIFAEMGLI' A
#
# COMPACT_ATOMS: atom_id res chain seq x y z
N MET A 1 -3.05 9.37 3.88
CA MET A 1 -2.36 8.96 2.63
C MET A 1 -3.33 8.88 1.46
N PHE A 2 -4.50 8.24 1.65
CA PHE A 2 -5.60 8.18 0.68
C PHE A 2 -5.96 9.53 0.04
N GLU A 3 -6.22 10.56 0.85
CA GLU A 3 -6.57 11.90 0.35
C GLU A 3 -5.46 12.54 -0.51
N LYS A 4 -4.18 12.18 -0.26
CA LYS A 4 -3.05 12.70 -1.04
C LYS A 4 -2.96 12.02 -2.41
N ILE A 5 -3.30 10.73 -2.51
CA ILE A 5 -3.31 9.99 -3.78
C ILE A 5 -4.45 10.47 -4.68
N GLU A 6 -5.66 10.63 -4.14
CA GLU A 6 -6.79 11.16 -4.92
C GLU A 6 -6.52 12.59 -5.41
N LYS A 7 -5.85 13.41 -4.59
CA LYS A 7 -5.41 14.73 -5.02
C LYS A 7 -4.42 14.65 -6.19
N VAL A 8 -3.42 13.77 -6.10
CA VAL A 8 -2.42 13.59 -7.17
C VAL A 8 -3.07 13.11 -8.47
N ILE A 9 -4.01 12.16 -8.41
CA ILE A 9 -4.77 11.70 -9.58
C ILE A 9 -5.50 12.87 -10.24
N LYS A 10 -6.20 13.69 -9.44
CA LYS A 10 -6.92 14.86 -9.95
C LYS A 10 -6.00 15.89 -10.62
N GLU A 11 -4.84 16.17 -10.03
CA GLU A 11 -3.85 17.09 -10.62
C GLU A 11 -3.31 16.55 -11.96
N ILE A 12 -3.12 15.23 -12.09
CA ILE A 12 -2.68 14.59 -13.35
C ILE A 12 -3.77 14.67 -14.42
N GLU A 13 -5.04 14.43 -14.05
CA GLU A 13 -6.17 14.56 -14.98
C GLU A 13 -6.25 15.96 -15.59
N THR A 14 -6.08 16.99 -14.78
CA THR A 14 -6.16 18.40 -15.21
C THR A 14 -4.86 18.99 -15.73
N SER A 15 -3.73 18.28 -15.64
CA SER A 15 -2.42 18.81 -16.03
C SER A 15 -2.35 19.06 -17.54
N GLU A 16 -1.98 20.27 -17.95
CA GLU A 16 -1.69 20.61 -19.34
C GLU A 16 -0.26 20.18 -19.76
N ASN A 17 0.59 19.87 -18.79
CA ASN A 17 2.00 19.50 -19.00
C ASN A 17 2.20 17.99 -19.25
N ILE A 18 1.13 17.20 -19.18
CA ILE A 18 1.15 15.76 -19.45
C ILE A 18 0.27 15.53 -20.67
N ASP A 19 0.80 14.81 -21.66
CA ASP A 19 0.04 14.46 -22.84
C ASP A 19 -1.20 13.63 -22.47
N THR A 20 -2.30 13.90 -23.15
CA THR A 20 -3.60 13.28 -22.87
C THR A 20 -3.56 11.75 -22.98
N GLU A 21 -2.66 11.22 -23.82
CA GLU A 21 -2.50 9.78 -24.06
C GLU A 21 -1.79 9.07 -22.88
N SER A 22 -0.86 9.74 -22.20
CA SER A 22 -0.10 9.17 -21.07
C SER A 22 -0.85 9.28 -19.74
N LYS A 23 -1.80 10.21 -19.60
CA LYS A 23 -2.56 10.40 -18.34
C LYS A 23 -3.22 9.11 -17.83
N PRO A 24 -3.94 8.32 -18.64
CA PRO A 24 -4.57 7.08 -18.16
C PRO A 24 -3.56 6.08 -17.60
N LEU A 25 -2.41 5.91 -18.27
CA LEU A 25 -1.35 4.99 -17.86
C LEU A 25 -0.71 5.41 -16.53
N ILE A 26 -0.45 6.71 -16.37
CA ILE A 26 0.12 7.24 -15.12
C ILE A 26 -0.87 7.04 -13.96
N ILE A 27 -2.16 7.32 -14.18
CA ILE A 27 -3.21 7.14 -13.16
C ILE A 27 -3.37 5.67 -12.79
N GLU A 28 -3.35 4.77 -13.77
CA GLU A 28 -3.41 3.32 -13.55
C GLU A 28 -2.23 2.86 -12.69
N LYS A 29 -1.01 3.32 -12.99
CA LYS A 29 0.17 2.94 -12.21
C LYS A 29 0.13 3.41 -10.77
N ILE A 30 -0.40 4.62 -10.52
CA ILE A 30 -0.58 5.14 -9.17
C ILE A 30 -1.62 4.32 -8.39
N LYS A 31 -2.70 3.88 -9.05
CA LYS A 31 -3.71 3.02 -8.44
C LYS A 31 -3.17 1.63 -8.12
N GLU A 32 -2.36 1.05 -9.01
CA GLU A 32 -1.66 -0.22 -8.79
C GLU A 32 -0.79 -0.15 -7.53
N TRP A 33 0.08 0.86 -7.41
CA TRP A 33 0.94 1.05 -6.23
C TRP A 33 0.15 1.19 -4.93
N ARG A 34 -0.98 1.90 -4.95
CA ARG A 34 -1.85 2.00 -3.77
C ARG A 34 -2.42 0.63 -3.36
N SER A 35 -2.80 -0.18 -4.34
CA SER A 35 -3.32 -1.52 -4.08
C SER A 35 -2.24 -2.43 -3.50
N GLU A 36 -1.01 -2.34 -4.02
CA GLU A 36 0.14 -3.09 -3.50
C GLU A 36 0.46 -2.69 -2.05
N ASP A 37 0.50 -1.39 -1.74
CA ASP A 37 0.73 -0.88 -0.39
C ASP A 37 -0.33 -1.39 0.60
N SER A 38 -1.61 -1.37 0.19
CA SER A 38 -2.70 -1.94 0.98
C SER A 38 -2.50 -3.44 1.24
N ALA A 39 -2.11 -4.21 0.22
CA ALA A 39 -1.87 -5.64 0.35
C ALA A 39 -0.68 -5.94 1.29
N ILE A 40 0.39 -5.15 1.22
CA ILE A 40 1.56 -5.27 2.12
C ILE A 40 1.14 -4.96 3.56
N SER A 41 0.32 -3.92 3.76
CA SER A 41 -0.22 -3.56 5.08
C SER A 41 -1.05 -4.71 5.67
N GLU A 42 -1.92 -5.34 4.87
CA GLU A 42 -2.71 -6.50 5.31
C GLU A 42 -1.83 -7.70 5.70
N ILE A 43 -0.76 -7.96 4.95
CA ILE A 43 0.19 -9.04 5.28
C ILE A 43 0.89 -8.75 6.62
N SER A 44 1.29 -7.50 6.84
CA SER A 44 1.96 -7.09 8.08
C SER A 44 1.06 -7.32 9.29
N VAL A 45 -0.22 -6.93 9.20
CA VAL A 45 -1.22 -7.17 10.26
C VAL A 45 -1.43 -8.67 10.51
N LYS A 46 -1.51 -9.49 9.45
CA LYS A 46 -1.64 -10.94 9.60
C LYS A 46 -0.43 -11.57 10.28
N LEU A 47 0.77 -11.12 9.93
CA LEU A 47 2.01 -11.58 10.56
C LEU A 47 2.10 -11.16 12.02
N GLU A 48 1.68 -9.94 12.35
CA GLU A 48 1.62 -9.45 13.74
C GLU A 48 0.63 -10.28 14.57
N ASN A 49 -0.56 -10.53 14.04
CA ASN A 49 -1.55 -11.38 14.71
C ASN A 49 -1.04 -12.81 14.89
N TRP A 50 -0.42 -13.38 13.85
CA TRP A 50 0.20 -14.70 13.93
C TRP A 50 1.34 -14.72 14.96
N TRP A 51 2.15 -13.65 15.01
CA TRP A 51 3.22 -13.52 15.99
C TRP A 51 2.70 -13.54 17.43
N ILE A 52 1.61 -12.82 17.72
CA ILE A 52 0.97 -12.84 19.05
C ILE A 52 0.55 -14.26 19.46
N GLU A 53 0.14 -15.10 18.51
CA GLU A 53 -0.24 -16.49 18.79
C GLU A 53 0.96 -17.41 19.08
N VAL A 54 2.08 -17.19 18.39
CA VAL A 54 3.26 -18.08 18.50
C VAL A 54 4.30 -17.60 19.50
N GLU A 55 4.35 -16.30 19.80
CA GLU A 55 5.31 -15.69 20.73
C GLU A 55 5.39 -16.41 22.09
N PRO A 56 4.28 -16.80 22.74
CA PRO A 56 4.35 -17.52 24.01
C PRO A 56 5.09 -18.87 23.91
N ILE A 57 4.97 -19.57 22.78
CA ILE A 57 5.67 -20.85 22.55
C ILE A 57 7.18 -20.61 22.49
N PHE A 58 7.60 -19.54 21.80
CA PHE A 58 9.00 -19.19 21.69
C PHE A 58 9.58 -18.74 23.04
N ALA A 59 8.80 -18.01 23.83
CA ALA A 59 9.16 -17.61 25.19
C ALA A 59 9.29 -18.82 26.14
N GLU A 60 8.38 -19.79 26.07
CA GLU A 60 8.46 -21.05 26.83
C GLU A 60 9.72 -21.86 26.50
N MET A 61 10.18 -21.78 25.25
CA MET A 61 11.41 -22.43 24.79
C MET A 61 12.68 -21.62 25.11
N GLY A 62 12.56 -20.41 25.67
CA GLY A 62 13.69 -19.52 25.96
C GLY A 62 14.42 -19.01 24.70
N LEU A 63 13.71 -18.94 23.56
CA LEU A 63 14.25 -18.49 22.28
C LEU A 63 14.13 -16.98 22.07
N ILE A 64 13.35 -16.31 22.90
CA ILE A 64 13.18 -14.86 23.01
C ILE A 64 13.01 -14.47 24.48
#